data_AF-A0A3D6A5J3-F1
#
_entry.id   AF-A0A3D6A5J3-F1
#
_cell.length_a   1.000
_cell.length_b   1.000
_cell.length_c   1.000
_cell.angle_alpha   90.00
_cell.angle_beta   90.00
_cell.angle_gamma   90.00
#
_symmetry.space_group_name_H-M   'P 1'
#
loop_
_entity.id
_entity.type
_entity.pdbx_description
1 polymer ?
#
loop_
_entity_poly.entity_id
_entity_poly.type
_entity_poly.pdbx_seq_one_letter_code
_entity_poly.pdbx_strand_id
1 'polypeptide(L)'
;MKTNLLGMSLDAMEKFFVSLGEKPYRARQVFQWIHQKGISNFDEMSNLSKDLKCILEEKTEIKPPEIVYEKDSKDGTRKWVLSVGEGDLVEMVLIPEGKRATLCVSSQVGCAVNCSFCATGKQGFSRNLSTAEIIGQVWVAENSFGTPRDHGSKNVTNVVMMGMGEPLLNFEPVTEAMNLMMHDKAYGLSKRKVTLSTSGLVPMIDKLS
;
A
#
# COMPACT_ATOMS: atom_id res chain seq x y z
N MET A 1 -2.63 -17.86 12.31
CA MET A 1 -2.61 -16.46 11.81
C MET A 1 -2.27 -16.52 10.34
N LYS A 2 -3.05 -15.90 9.46
CA LYS A 2 -2.80 -15.92 8.02
C LYS A 2 -1.71 -14.90 7.67
N THR A 3 -0.89 -15.20 6.66
CA THR A 3 0.12 -14.26 6.15
C THR A 3 -0.53 -13.33 5.14
N ASN A 4 -0.49 -12.01 5.37
CA ASN A 4 -1.04 -11.04 4.42
C ASN A 4 -0.04 -10.79 3.27
N LEU A 5 -0.40 -11.23 2.07
CA LEU A 5 0.45 -11.15 0.89
C LEU A 5 0.58 -9.71 0.34
N LEU A 6 -0.34 -8.82 0.71
CA LEU A 6 -0.44 -7.47 0.14
C LEU A 6 0.83 -6.63 0.36
N GLY A 7 1.53 -6.84 1.48
CA GLY A 7 2.76 -6.12 1.84
C GLY A 7 4.06 -6.86 1.50
N MET A 8 4.01 -8.04 0.88
CA MET A 8 5.22 -8.81 0.60
C MET A 8 5.90 -8.34 -0.67
N SER A 9 7.22 -8.11 -0.62
CA SER A 9 8.02 -7.93 -1.84
C SER A 9 7.98 -9.17 -2.73
N LEU A 10 8.22 -9.00 -4.04
CA LEU A 10 8.19 -10.13 -4.95
C LEU A 10 9.19 -11.22 -4.54
N ASP A 11 10.39 -10.85 -4.13
CA ASP A 11 11.42 -11.80 -3.68
C ASP A 11 10.99 -12.55 -2.42
N ALA A 12 10.34 -11.86 -1.47
CA ALA A 12 9.79 -12.51 -0.28
C ALA A 12 8.64 -13.46 -0.63
N MET A 13 7.78 -13.07 -1.59
CA MET A 13 6.69 -13.92 -2.07
C MET A 13 7.21 -15.14 -2.83
N GLU A 14 8.25 -15.00 -3.66
CA GLU A 14 8.88 -16.13 -4.35
C GLU A 14 9.48 -17.13 -3.35
N LYS A 15 10.19 -16.64 -2.32
CA LYS A 15 10.72 -17.49 -1.22
C LYS A 15 9.60 -18.19 -0.46
N PHE A 16 8.51 -17.48 -0.18
CA PHE A 16 7.34 -18.04 0.51
C PHE A 16 6.70 -19.16 -0.32
N PHE A 17 6.49 -18.97 -1.62
CA PHE A 17 5.94 -20.02 -2.50
C PHE A 17 6.86 -21.23 -2.61
N VAL A 18 8.18 -21.03 -2.68
CA VAL A 18 9.15 -22.15 -2.63
C VAL A 18 9.02 -22.95 -1.34
N SER A 19 8.79 -22.28 -0.19
CA SER A 19 8.57 -22.96 1.09
C SER A 19 7.26 -23.78 1.13
N LEU A 20 6.30 -23.48 0.26
CA LEU A 20 5.05 -24.24 0.07
C LEU A 20 5.20 -25.38 -0.94
N GLY A 21 6.39 -25.59 -1.52
CA GLY A 21 6.64 -26.58 -2.58
C GLY A 21 6.23 -26.10 -3.98
N GLU A 22 5.92 -24.81 -4.14
CA GLU A 22 5.51 -24.22 -5.40
C GLU A 22 6.67 -23.59 -6.17
N LYS A 23 6.51 -23.47 -7.48
CA LYS A 23 7.52 -22.84 -8.35
C LYS A 23 7.47 -21.30 -8.21
N PRO A 24 8.62 -20.59 -8.26
CA PRO A 24 8.67 -19.12 -8.11
C PRO A 24 7.77 -18.33 -9.08
N TYR A 25 7.52 -18.86 -10.29
CA TYR A 25 6.63 -18.16 -11.24
C TYR A 25 5.17 -18.10 -10.76
N ARG A 26 4.74 -18.98 -9.86
CA ARG A 26 3.40 -18.92 -9.26
C ARG A 26 3.26 -17.70 -8.35
N ALA A 27 4.27 -17.40 -7.55
CA ALA A 27 4.32 -16.15 -6.78
C ALA A 27 4.20 -14.93 -7.71
N ARG A 28 4.93 -14.92 -8.83
CA ARG A 28 4.80 -13.84 -9.84
C ARG A 28 3.38 -13.66 -10.38
N GLN A 29 2.66 -14.75 -10.61
CA GLN A 29 1.26 -14.69 -11.05
C GLN A 29 0.37 -14.08 -9.97
N VAL A 30 0.48 -14.56 -8.72
CA VAL A 30 -0.30 -14.02 -7.59
C VAL A 30 0.02 -12.55 -7.34
N PHE A 31 1.30 -12.18 -7.37
CA PHE A 31 1.76 -10.80 -7.22
C PHE A 31 1.11 -9.85 -8.25
N GLN A 32 1.04 -10.27 -9.51
CA GLN A 32 0.37 -9.49 -10.56
C GLN A 32 -1.15 -9.43 -10.37
N TRP A 33 -1.79 -10.51 -9.93
CA TRP A 33 -3.23 -10.49 -9.61
C TRP A 33 -3.55 -9.49 -8.50
N ILE A 34 -2.74 -9.48 -7.43
CA ILE A 34 -2.90 -8.55 -6.32
C ILE A 34 -2.69 -7.10 -6.79
N HIS A 35 -1.53 -6.81 -7.38
CA HIS A 35 -1.10 -5.42 -7.55
C HIS A 35 -1.41 -4.81 -8.91
N GLN A 36 -1.44 -5.59 -10.00
CA GLN A 36 -1.80 -5.09 -11.33
C GLN A 36 -3.30 -5.23 -11.61
N LYS A 37 -3.94 -6.30 -11.12
CA LYS A 37 -5.37 -6.55 -11.36
C LYS A 37 -6.27 -6.11 -10.21
N GLY A 38 -5.74 -5.92 -9.01
CA GLY A 38 -6.54 -5.51 -7.85
C GLY A 38 -7.41 -6.62 -7.29
N ILE A 39 -7.07 -7.89 -7.53
CA ILE A 39 -7.87 -9.02 -7.07
C ILE A 39 -7.36 -9.50 -5.71
N SER A 40 -8.25 -9.57 -4.72
CA SER A 40 -7.96 -10.10 -3.38
C SER A 40 -8.50 -11.51 -3.15
N ASN A 41 -9.39 -12.00 -4.01
CA ASN A 41 -9.94 -13.35 -3.93
C ASN A 41 -9.15 -14.34 -4.81
N PHE A 42 -8.63 -15.41 -4.21
CA PHE A 42 -7.85 -16.43 -4.93
C PHE A 42 -8.71 -17.19 -5.96
N ASP A 43 -10.02 -17.32 -5.74
CA ASP A 43 -10.93 -17.98 -6.68
C ASP A 43 -10.98 -17.29 -8.05
N GLU A 44 -10.87 -15.96 -8.07
CA GLU A 44 -10.88 -15.15 -9.30
C GLU A 44 -9.58 -15.29 -10.11
N MET A 45 -8.52 -15.85 -9.53
CA MET A 45 -7.23 -16.03 -10.20
C MET A 45 -7.26 -17.26 -11.12
N SER A 46 -7.76 -17.08 -12.34
CA SER A 46 -8.06 -18.17 -13.29
C SER A 46 -6.86 -19.02 -13.74
N ASN A 47 -5.63 -18.52 -13.57
CA ASN A 47 -4.40 -19.20 -13.98
C ASN A 47 -3.71 -20.00 -12.85
N LEU A 48 -4.34 -20.12 -11.68
CA LEU A 48 -3.89 -20.94 -10.56
C LEU A 48 -4.65 -22.28 -10.51
N SER A 49 -3.97 -23.35 -10.08
CA SER A 49 -4.61 -24.65 -9.84
C SER A 49 -5.54 -24.57 -8.63
N LYS A 50 -6.55 -25.45 -8.58
CA LYS A 50 -7.47 -25.55 -7.43
C LYS A 50 -6.73 -25.84 -6.13
N ASP A 51 -5.75 -26.74 -6.19
CA ASP A 51 -4.94 -27.13 -5.02
C ASP A 51 -4.17 -25.95 -4.45
N LEU A 52 -3.55 -25.14 -5.32
CA LEU A 52 -2.82 -23.94 -4.90
C LEU A 52 -3.74 -22.90 -4.27
N LYS A 53 -4.93 -22.67 -4.84
CA LYS A 53 -5.92 -21.74 -4.26
C LYS A 53 -6.31 -22.16 -2.84
N CYS A 54 -6.59 -23.45 -2.63
CA CYS A 54 -6.91 -24.00 -1.31
C CYS A 54 -5.79 -23.77 -0.29
N ILE A 55 -4.53 -24.03 -0.66
CA ILE A 55 -3.36 -23.79 0.21
C ILE A 55 -3.23 -22.30 0.57
N LEU A 56 -3.41 -21.42 -0.42
CA LEU A 56 -3.33 -19.97 -0.21
C LEU A 56 -4.46 -19.46 0.67
N GLU A 57 -5.69 -19.93 0.48
CA GLU A 57 -6.83 -19.58 1.34
C GLU A 57 -6.63 -20.02 2.79
N GLU A 58 -6.01 -21.17 3.03
CA GLU A 58 -5.74 -21.67 4.37
C GLU A 58 -4.65 -20.84 5.08
N LYS A 59 -3.53 -20.58 4.38
CA LYS A 59 -2.31 -20.03 4.98
C LYS A 59 -2.15 -18.52 4.84
N THR A 60 -2.84 -17.90 3.90
CA THR A 60 -2.61 -16.51 3.48
C THR A 60 -3.90 -15.74 3.29
N GLU A 61 -3.76 -14.42 3.22
CA GLU A 61 -4.85 -13.51 2.88
C GLU A 61 -4.33 -12.33 2.06
N ILE A 62 -5.24 -11.62 1.39
CA ILE A 62 -4.96 -10.35 0.72
C ILE A 62 -5.94 -9.35 1.33
N LYS A 63 -5.51 -8.71 2.42
CA LYS A 63 -6.39 -7.86 3.23
C LYS A 63 -5.88 -6.42 3.24
N PRO A 64 -6.48 -5.50 2.46
CA PRO A 64 -6.21 -4.08 2.58
C PRO A 64 -6.90 -3.50 3.84
N PRO A 65 -6.51 -2.28 4.28
CA PRO A 65 -7.26 -1.52 5.28
C PRO A 65 -8.71 -1.31 4.85
N GLU A 66 -9.63 -1.31 5.82
CA GLU A 66 -11.06 -1.16 5.57
C GLU A 66 -11.45 0.32 5.44
N ILE A 67 -12.28 0.67 4.45
CA ILE A 67 -12.80 2.04 4.31
C ILE A 67 -13.89 2.26 5.36
N VAL A 68 -13.64 3.16 6.31
CA VAL A 68 -14.63 3.61 7.30
C VAL A 68 -15.41 4.81 6.79
N TYR A 69 -14.75 5.65 5.98
CA TYR A 69 -15.35 6.85 5.40
C TYR A 69 -14.73 7.15 4.05
N GLU A 70 -15.55 7.53 3.09
CA GLU A 70 -15.14 8.01 1.77
C GLU A 70 -15.95 9.24 1.40
N LYS A 71 -15.29 10.27 0.88
CA LYS A 71 -15.96 11.47 0.40
C LYS A 71 -15.25 12.09 -0.79
N ASP A 72 -16.04 12.38 -1.81
CA ASP A 72 -15.67 13.21 -2.95
C ASP A 72 -15.93 14.69 -2.67
N SER A 73 -14.94 15.51 -3.00
CA SER A 73 -15.02 16.97 -3.05
C SER A 73 -15.46 17.43 -4.44
N LYS A 74 -15.95 18.67 -4.53
CA LYS A 74 -16.38 19.28 -5.81
C LYS A 74 -15.23 19.49 -6.81
N ASP A 75 -14.00 19.60 -6.30
CA ASP A 75 -12.79 19.74 -7.12
C ASP A 75 -12.22 18.39 -7.60
N GLY A 76 -12.90 17.28 -7.29
CA GLY A 76 -12.47 15.93 -7.63
C GLY A 76 -11.55 15.29 -6.58
N THR A 77 -11.13 16.03 -5.55
CA THR A 77 -10.36 15.44 -4.43
C THR A 77 -11.21 14.39 -3.73
N ARG A 78 -10.65 13.19 -3.55
CA ARG A 78 -11.28 12.13 -2.79
C ARG A 78 -10.51 11.88 -1.50
N LYS A 79 -11.21 11.88 -0.37
CA LYS A 79 -10.64 11.58 0.94
C LYS A 79 -11.21 10.27 1.46
N TRP A 80 -10.34 9.42 2.00
CA TRP A 80 -10.72 8.24 2.75
C TRP A 80 -10.23 8.32 4.20
N VAL A 81 -11.00 7.70 5.09
CA VAL A 81 -10.55 7.29 6.42
C VAL A 81 -10.57 5.77 6.43
N LEU A 82 -9.42 5.18 6.75
CA LEU A 82 -9.23 3.74 6.75
C LEU A 82 -9.06 3.23 8.18
N SER A 83 -9.71 2.12 8.50
CA SER A 83 -9.45 1.35 9.70
C SER A 83 -8.24 0.46 9.46
N VAL A 84 -7.26 0.59 10.35
CA VAL A 84 -6.04 -0.20 10.36
C VAL A 84 -6.02 -1.18 11.53
N GLY A 85 -7.15 -1.38 12.21
CA GLY A 85 -7.31 -2.30 13.33
C GLY A 85 -7.15 -1.62 14.69
N GLU A 86 -7.63 -2.30 15.75
CA GLU A 86 -7.53 -1.83 17.14
C GLU A 86 -8.18 -0.46 17.41
N GLY A 87 -9.10 -0.02 16.56
CA GLY A 87 -9.74 1.30 16.64
C GLY A 87 -8.89 2.43 16.05
N ASP A 88 -7.69 2.14 15.57
CA ASP A 88 -6.83 3.11 14.90
C ASP A 88 -7.34 3.43 13.50
N LEU A 89 -7.32 4.72 13.17
CA LEU A 89 -7.74 5.27 11.88
C LEU A 89 -6.61 6.06 11.25
N VAL A 90 -6.48 5.96 9.93
CA VAL A 90 -5.58 6.80 9.12
C VAL A 90 -6.32 7.42 7.95
N GLU A 91 -5.81 8.56 7.48
CA GLU A 91 -6.37 9.24 6.32
C GLU A 91 -5.52 9.00 5.07
N MET A 92 -6.17 8.93 3.91
CA MET A 92 -5.50 9.04 2.62
C MET A 92 -6.32 9.94 1.69
N VAL A 93 -5.65 10.62 0.77
CA VAL A 93 -6.29 11.60 -0.11
C VAL A 93 -5.78 11.46 -1.53
N LEU A 94 -6.69 11.31 -2.49
CA LEU A 94 -6.40 11.35 -3.92
C LEU A 94 -6.74 12.73 -4.46
N ILE A 95 -5.76 13.37 -5.10
CA ILE A 95 -5.85 14.73 -5.61
C ILE A 95 -5.66 14.66 -7.13
N PRO A 96 -6.73 14.76 -7.93
CA PRO A 96 -6.63 14.84 -9.39
C PRO A 96 -6.22 16.26 -9.83
N GLU A 97 -5.30 16.34 -10.79
CA GLU A 97 -4.82 17.57 -11.40
C GLU A 97 -4.51 17.34 -12.89
N GLY A 98 -5.48 17.66 -13.76
CA GLY A 98 -5.35 17.50 -15.20
C GLY A 98 -5.07 16.05 -15.61
N LYS A 99 -3.84 15.75 -16.04
CA LYS A 99 -3.38 14.39 -16.40
C LYS A 99 -2.67 13.65 -15.26
N ARG A 100 -2.58 14.26 -14.08
CA ARG A 100 -1.95 13.68 -12.89
C ARG A 100 -3.02 13.40 -11.86
N ALA A 101 -2.78 12.36 -11.08
CA ALA A 101 -3.52 12.03 -9.88
C ALA A 101 -2.50 11.64 -8.82
N THR A 102 -2.47 12.40 -7.72
CA THR A 102 -1.51 12.24 -6.64
C THR A 102 -2.21 11.66 -5.42
N LEU A 103 -1.74 10.52 -4.95
CA LEU A 103 -2.22 9.90 -3.72
C LEU A 103 -1.30 10.27 -2.56
N CYS A 104 -1.88 10.88 -1.54
CA CYS A 104 -1.25 11.17 -0.26
C CYS A 104 -1.48 9.99 0.69
N VAL A 105 -0.40 9.34 1.11
CA VAL A 105 -0.40 8.09 1.88
C VAL A 105 0.17 8.33 3.28
N SER A 106 -0.49 7.74 4.28
CA SER A 106 -0.07 7.74 5.68
C SER A 106 0.98 6.65 5.96
N SER A 107 1.88 6.92 6.89
CA SER A 107 2.98 6.04 7.31
C SER A 107 2.86 5.57 8.76
N GLN A 108 2.11 6.28 9.60
CA GLN A 108 1.89 5.93 11.02
C GLN A 108 0.46 6.29 11.42
N VAL A 109 -0.01 5.74 12.54
CA VAL A 109 -1.19 6.23 13.23
C VAL A 109 -0.75 7.30 14.22
N GLY A 110 -1.14 8.54 13.95
CA GLY A 110 -0.59 9.69 14.67
C GLY A 110 0.83 10.04 14.23
N CYS A 111 1.53 10.89 14.99
CA CYS A 111 2.92 11.27 14.70
C CYS A 111 3.64 11.75 15.96
N ALA A 112 4.83 11.19 16.22
CA ALA A 112 5.63 11.50 17.41
C ALA A 112 6.41 12.82 17.32
N VAL A 113 6.54 13.40 16.12
CA VAL A 113 7.34 14.64 15.89
C VAL A 113 6.70 15.87 16.55
N ASN A 114 5.38 15.84 16.79
CA ASN A 114 4.65 16.88 17.52
C ASN A 114 4.82 18.31 16.94
N CYS A 115 4.80 18.45 15.61
CA CYS A 115 4.80 19.76 14.95
C CYS A 115 3.58 20.58 15.39
N SER A 116 3.79 21.80 15.92
CA SER A 116 2.74 22.62 16.54
C SER A 116 1.57 23.00 15.60
N PHE A 117 1.84 23.08 14.30
CA PHE A 117 0.87 23.39 13.25
C PHE A 117 0.13 22.15 12.71
N CYS A 118 0.58 20.94 13.04
CA CYS A 118 0.06 19.70 12.46
C CYS A 118 -1.06 19.12 13.34
N ALA A 119 -2.24 18.89 12.75
CA ALA A 119 -3.35 18.25 13.46
C ALA A 119 -2.98 16.85 13.98
N THR A 120 -2.27 16.06 13.17
CA THR A 120 -1.77 14.72 13.55
C THR A 120 -0.77 14.77 14.69
N GLY A 121 0.09 15.79 14.73
CA GLY A 121 1.04 15.97 15.85
C GLY A 121 0.34 16.15 17.20
N LYS A 122 -0.82 16.82 17.22
CA LYS A 122 -1.62 17.01 18.44
C LYS A 122 -2.34 15.75 18.92
N GLN A 123 -2.56 14.78 18.03
CA GLN A 123 -3.18 13.49 18.38
C GLN A 123 -2.21 12.57 19.13
N GLY A 124 -0.91 12.88 19.11
CA GLY A 124 0.13 12.00 19.62
C GLY A 124 0.47 10.87 18.64
N PHE A 125 1.25 9.90 19.11
CA PHE A 125 1.64 8.72 18.35
C PHE A 125 0.99 7.48 18.96
N SER A 126 0.40 6.63 18.11
CA SER A 126 -0.11 5.32 18.50
C SER A 126 0.90 4.24 18.09
N ARG A 127 1.05 4.00 16.79
CA ARG A 127 1.94 2.96 16.25
C ARG A 127 2.35 3.21 14.80
N ASN A 128 3.33 2.44 14.37
CA ASN A 128 3.73 2.35 12.97
C ASN A 128 2.73 1.50 12.16
N LEU A 129 2.56 1.86 10.89
CA LEU A 129 1.87 1.02 9.92
C LEU A 129 2.81 -0.06 9.38
N SER A 130 2.30 -1.25 9.17
CA SER A 130 2.93 -2.33 8.42
C SER A 130 2.99 -2.01 6.92
N THR A 131 3.83 -2.73 6.17
CA THR A 131 3.93 -2.57 4.72
C THR A 131 2.58 -2.79 4.03
N ALA A 132 1.80 -3.77 4.51
CA ALA A 132 0.48 -4.09 3.97
C ALA A 132 -0.54 -2.96 4.19
N GLU A 133 -0.48 -2.26 5.33
CA GLU A 133 -1.34 -1.10 5.61
C GLU A 133 -0.93 0.13 4.77
N ILE A 134 0.37 0.32 4.50
CA ILE A 134 0.86 1.43 3.66
C ILE A 134 0.52 1.18 2.18
N ILE A 135 0.93 0.05 1.62
CA ILE A 135 0.65 -0.25 0.20
C ILE A 135 -0.83 -0.52 -0.05
N GLY A 136 -1.55 -0.98 0.98
CA GLY A 136 -3.00 -1.14 0.95
C GLY A 136 -3.74 0.15 0.66
N GLN A 137 -3.23 1.32 1.08
CA GLN A 137 -3.80 2.61 0.69
C GLN A 137 -3.76 2.82 -0.83
N VAL A 138 -2.64 2.49 -1.48
CA VAL A 138 -2.52 2.54 -2.95
C VAL A 138 -3.45 1.53 -3.61
N TRP A 139 -3.54 0.32 -3.04
CA TRP A 139 -4.45 -0.72 -3.52
C TRP A 139 -5.92 -0.26 -3.48
N VAL A 140 -6.36 0.30 -2.35
CA VAL A 140 -7.74 0.80 -2.17
C VAL A 140 -8.03 1.93 -3.16
N ALA A 141 -7.11 2.89 -3.32
CA ALA A 141 -7.29 4.00 -4.24
C ALA A 141 -7.32 3.56 -5.72
N GLU A 142 -6.49 2.61 -6.14
CA GLU A 142 -6.55 2.08 -7.51
C GLU A 142 -7.82 1.26 -7.76
N ASN A 143 -8.25 0.49 -6.76
CA ASN A 143 -9.44 -0.34 -6.88
C ASN A 143 -10.76 0.45 -6.81
N SER A 144 -10.76 1.69 -6.32
CA SER A 144 -11.96 2.54 -6.35
C SER A 144 -12.42 2.91 -7.76
N PHE A 145 -11.62 2.60 -8.78
CA PHE A 145 -11.94 2.78 -10.20
C PHE A 145 -12.41 1.49 -10.88
N GLY A 146 -12.58 0.40 -10.12
CA GLY A 146 -13.09 -0.88 -10.59
C GLY A 146 -12.03 -1.97 -10.74
N THR A 147 -12.49 -3.21 -10.66
CA THR A 147 -11.68 -4.44 -10.76
C THR A 147 -12.34 -5.45 -11.70
N PRO A 148 -11.57 -6.31 -12.41
CA PRO A 148 -10.11 -6.28 -12.51
C PRO A 148 -9.62 -5.04 -13.24
N ARG A 149 -8.47 -4.50 -12.82
CA ARG A 149 -7.88 -3.32 -13.45
C ARG A 149 -7.39 -3.62 -14.86
N ASP A 150 -7.69 -2.69 -15.78
CA ASP A 150 -7.23 -2.74 -17.15
C ASP A 150 -5.70 -2.67 -17.23
N HIS A 151 -5.13 -3.38 -18.20
CA HIS A 151 -3.69 -3.37 -18.37
C HIS A 151 -3.20 -1.97 -18.79
N GLY A 152 -2.43 -1.31 -17.92
CA GLY A 152 -1.89 0.01 -18.19
C GLY A 152 -2.80 1.17 -17.78
N SER A 153 -3.98 0.90 -17.19
CA SER A 153 -4.70 1.95 -16.48
C SER A 153 -3.88 2.38 -15.26
N LYS A 154 -3.72 3.69 -15.08
CA LYS A 154 -3.00 4.28 -13.96
C LYS A 154 -3.87 5.39 -13.40
N ASN A 155 -4.74 5.04 -12.46
CA ASN A 155 -5.62 6.03 -11.82
C ASN A 155 -4.86 6.80 -10.74
N VAL A 156 -3.81 6.21 -10.17
CA VAL A 156 -2.81 6.87 -9.33
C VAL A 156 -1.52 7.00 -10.13
N THR A 157 -1.13 8.23 -10.44
CA THR A 157 0.09 8.49 -11.22
C THR A 157 1.27 8.88 -10.35
N ASN A 158 1.01 9.41 -9.16
CA ASN A 158 1.98 9.94 -8.23
C ASN A 158 1.59 9.50 -6.81
N VAL A 159 2.58 9.22 -5.97
CA VAL A 159 2.40 8.94 -4.55
C VAL A 159 3.30 9.85 -3.73
N VAL A 160 2.76 10.44 -2.67
CA VAL A 160 3.50 11.25 -1.71
C VAL A 160 3.29 10.70 -0.30
N MET A 161 4.38 10.48 0.43
CA MET A 161 4.36 10.09 1.85
C MET A 161 4.19 11.34 2.71
N MET A 162 3.03 11.98 2.58
CA MET A 162 2.66 13.25 3.24
C MET A 162 1.35 13.13 4.03
N GLY A 163 0.88 11.90 4.26
CA GLY A 163 -0.27 11.63 5.12
C GLY A 163 0.10 11.76 6.59
N MET A 164 -0.53 10.94 7.42
CA MET A 164 -0.25 10.88 8.86
C MET A 164 1.09 10.18 9.12
N GLY A 165 1.87 10.71 10.05
CA GLY A 165 3.15 10.13 10.50
C GLY A 165 4.40 10.72 9.85
N GLU A 166 5.53 10.42 10.48
CA GLU A 166 6.87 10.71 9.95
C GLU A 166 7.42 9.43 9.28
N PRO A 167 7.54 9.39 7.95
CA PRO A 167 7.93 8.18 7.23
C PRO A 167 9.28 7.62 7.66
N LEU A 168 10.25 8.46 8.02
CA LEU A 168 11.58 7.98 8.44
C LEU A 168 11.60 7.37 9.84
N LEU A 169 10.59 7.62 10.67
CA LEU A 169 10.38 6.89 11.93
C LEU A 169 9.71 5.51 11.72
N ASN A 170 9.27 5.22 10.50
CA ASN A 170 8.74 3.93 10.08
C ASN A 170 9.48 3.38 8.84
N PHE A 171 10.81 3.40 8.91
CA PHE A 171 11.69 3.20 7.75
C PHE A 171 11.41 1.92 6.97
N GLU A 172 11.53 0.74 7.60
CA GLU A 172 11.46 -0.54 6.85
C GLU A 172 10.11 -0.75 6.14
N PRO A 173 8.94 -0.57 6.81
CA PRO A 173 7.65 -0.70 6.12
C PRO A 173 7.45 0.33 5.00
N VAL A 174 7.92 1.56 5.21
CA VAL A 174 7.83 2.64 4.21
C VAL A 174 8.68 2.32 2.98
N THR A 175 9.94 1.91 3.17
CA THR A 175 10.84 1.60 2.05
C THR A 175 10.35 0.39 1.25
N GLU A 176 9.86 -0.66 1.93
CA GLU A 176 9.26 -1.81 1.26
C GLU A 176 7.99 -1.44 0.47
N ALA A 177 7.12 -0.60 1.04
CA ALA A 177 5.93 -0.14 0.34
C ALA A 177 6.29 0.73 -0.88
N MET A 178 7.28 1.63 -0.77
CA MET A 178 7.78 2.42 -1.89
C MET A 178 8.39 1.54 -2.99
N ASN A 179 9.10 0.48 -2.62
CA ASN A 179 9.61 -0.50 -3.58
C ASN A 179 8.45 -1.19 -4.33
N LEU A 180 7.38 -1.58 -3.64
CA LEU A 180 6.17 -2.11 -4.27
C LEU A 180 5.50 -1.10 -5.21
N MET A 181 5.40 0.18 -4.81
CA MET A 181 4.88 1.25 -5.68
C MET A 181 5.67 1.38 -6.99
N MET A 182 7.00 1.21 -6.93
CA MET A 182 7.88 1.33 -8.09
C MET A 182 8.02 0.06 -8.92
N HIS A 183 7.69 -1.11 -8.35
CA HIS A 183 7.93 -2.39 -9.00
C HIS A 183 7.07 -2.58 -10.26
N ASP A 184 7.68 -2.97 -11.39
CA ASP A 184 7.01 -3.07 -12.71
C ASP A 184 5.87 -4.10 -12.73
N LYS A 185 6.00 -5.17 -11.94
CA LYS A 185 4.94 -6.19 -11.77
C LYS A 185 3.86 -5.82 -10.75
N ALA A 186 3.97 -4.63 -10.15
CA ALA A 186 2.97 -4.04 -9.27
C ALA A 186 2.43 -2.76 -9.93
N TYR A 187 2.72 -1.58 -9.37
CA TYR A 187 2.17 -0.31 -9.86
C TYR A 187 3.06 0.38 -10.92
N GLY A 188 4.35 0.01 -11.00
CA GLY A 188 5.29 0.51 -12.00
C GLY A 188 5.35 2.05 -12.02
N LEU A 189 5.35 2.68 -10.85
CA LEU A 189 5.53 4.13 -10.72
C LEU A 189 7.02 4.47 -10.88
N SER A 190 7.31 5.54 -11.62
CA SER A 190 8.68 6.03 -11.70
C SER A 190 9.12 6.54 -10.32
N LYS A 191 10.41 6.36 -9.97
CA LYS A 191 11.02 6.98 -8.78
C LYS A 191 10.80 8.50 -8.68
N ARG A 192 10.64 9.19 -9.81
CA ARG A 192 10.33 10.64 -9.84
C ARG A 192 8.89 10.98 -9.46
N LYS A 193 8.04 9.97 -9.29
CA LYS A 193 6.61 10.09 -8.98
C LYS A 193 6.26 9.51 -7.61
N VAL A 194 7.24 8.95 -6.88
CA VAL A 194 7.09 8.50 -5.49
C VAL A 194 7.96 9.40 -4.63
N THR A 195 7.35 10.25 -3.80
CA THR A 195 8.07 11.26 -3.02
C THR A 195 7.92 10.96 -1.53
N LEU A 196 9.05 10.85 -0.83
CA LEU A 196 9.08 10.78 0.63
C LEU A 196 9.28 12.19 1.20
N SER A 197 8.41 12.61 2.12
CA SER A 197 8.57 13.84 2.89
C SER A 197 9.05 13.51 4.29
N THR A 198 9.92 14.34 4.86
CA THR A 198 10.43 14.15 6.23
C THR A 198 10.63 15.49 6.93
N SER A 199 10.44 15.49 8.25
CA SER A 199 10.75 16.60 9.16
C SER A 199 12.24 16.76 9.45
N GLY A 200 13.11 15.84 9.02
CA GLY A 200 14.56 15.99 9.07
C GLY A 200 15.30 15.03 10.01
N LEU A 201 15.00 13.73 9.95
CA LEU A 201 15.77 12.70 10.66
C LEU A 201 17.07 12.37 9.91
N VAL A 202 18.11 13.19 10.10
CA VAL A 202 19.38 13.11 9.35
C VAL A 202 19.95 11.69 9.26
N PRO A 203 20.10 10.90 10.34
CA PRO A 203 20.66 9.55 10.23
C PRO A 203 19.81 8.61 9.34
N MET A 204 18.49 8.82 9.30
CA MET A 204 17.58 8.04 8.47
C MET A 204 17.54 8.52 7.02
N ILE A 205 17.81 9.82 6.78
CA ILE A 205 18.03 10.36 5.42
C ILE A 205 19.30 9.75 4.83
N ASP A 206 20.38 9.69 5.63
CA ASP A 206 21.64 9.07 5.20
C ASP A 206 21.44 7.58 4.92
N LYS A 207 20.65 6.86 5.74
CA LYS A 207 20.29 5.45 5.50
C LYS A 207 19.45 5.25 4.24
N LEU A 208 18.63 6.22 3.85
CA LEU A 208 17.78 6.15 2.65
C LEU A 208 18.57 6.39 1.35
N SER A 209 19.73 7.05 1.43
CA SER A 209 20.49 7.58 0.30
C SER A 209 21.31 6.53 -0.46
#